data_AF-A0A485A512-F1
#
_entry.id   AF-A0A485A512-F1
#
_cell.length_a   1.000
_cell.length_b   1.000
_cell.length_c   1.000
_cell.angle_alpha   90.00
_cell.angle_beta   90.00
_cell.angle_gamma   90.00
#
_symmetry.space_group_name_H-M   'P 1'
#
loop_
_entity.id
_entity.type
_entity.pdbx_description
1 polymer ?
#
loop_
_entity_poly.entity_id
_entity_poly.type
_entity_poly.pdbx_seq_one_letter_code
_entity_poly.pdbx_strand_id
1 'polypeptide(L)' 'MDLDRFKLINDAWGHHVGDNLLVSVANRMSACLSPKMTLARIGGDEFILLAPQLQ' A
#
# COMPACT_ATOMS: atom_id res chain seq x y z
N MET A 1 -0.82 7.45 -2.93
CA MET A 1 0.32 7.29 -2.02
C MET A 1 1.29 6.36 -2.72
N ASP A 2 2.56 6.72 -2.71
CA ASP A 2 3.66 5.91 -3.25
C ASP A 2 4.63 5.54 -2.11
N LEU A 3 5.35 4.42 -2.23
CA LEU A 3 6.32 3.99 -1.21
C LEU A 3 7.72 4.47 -1.55
N ASP A 4 8.19 5.47 -0.80
CA ASP A 4 9.53 6.02 -0.98
C ASP A 4 10.62 4.93 -1.01
N ARG A 5 11.41 4.93 -2.09
CA ARG A 5 12.56 4.04 -2.29
C ARG A 5 12.20 2.55 -2.29
N PHE A 6 10.97 2.17 -2.61
CA PHE A 6 10.59 0.75 -2.69
C PHE A 6 11.50 -0.08 -3.59
N LYS A 7 11.91 0.47 -4.74
CA LYS A 7 12.86 -0.18 -5.65
C LYS A 7 14.20 -0.51 -4.97
N LEU A 8 14.71 0.36 -4.09
CA LEU A 8 15.95 0.10 -3.36
C LEU A 8 15.82 -1.13 -2.44
N ILE A 9 14.64 -1.37 -1.88
CA ILE A 9 14.38 -2.58 -1.09
C ILE A 9 14.40 -3.82 -1.98
N ASN A 10 13.74 -3.77 -3.15
CA ASN A 10 13.78 -4.86 -4.12
C ASN A 10 15.21 -5.17 -4.59
N ASP A 11 15.99 -4.13 -4.88
CA ASP A 11 17.36 -4.27 -5.38
C ASP A 11 18.31 -4.83 -4.30
N ALA A 12 18.13 -4.45 -3.03
CA ALA A 12 19.00 -4.87 -1.94
C ALA A 12 18.62 -6.23 -1.32
N TRP A 13 17.32 -6.57 -1.29
CA TRP A 13 16.81 -7.72 -0.54
C TRP A 13 15.96 -8.68 -1.38
N GLY A 14 15.76 -8.38 -2.66
CA GLY A 14 14.98 -9.18 -3.60
C GLY A 14 13.47 -8.91 -3.52
N HIS A 15 12.78 -9.19 -4.63
CA HIS A 15 11.35 -8.93 -4.80
C HIS A 15 10.46 -9.60 -3.74
N HIS A 16 10.81 -10.80 -3.27
CA HIS A 16 10.06 -11.47 -2.22
C HIS A 16 9.97 -10.65 -0.91
N VAL A 17 11.02 -9.88 -0.58
CA VAL A 17 10.99 -8.96 0.56
C VAL A 17 10.12 -7.75 0.26
N GLY A 18 10.17 -7.22 -0.96
CA GLY A 18 9.27 -6.17 -1.42
C GLY A 18 7.80 -6.58 -1.37
N ASP A 19 7.47 -7.80 -1.77
CA ASP A 19 6.10 -8.33 -1.71
C ASP A 19 5.60 -8.40 -0.27
N ASN A 20 6.43 -8.90 0.66
CA ASN A 20 6.11 -8.93 2.09
C ASN A 20 5.93 -7.52 2.67
N LEU A 21 6.71 -6.55 2.20
CA LEU A 21 6.55 -5.15 2.58
C LEU A 21 5.21 -4.59 2.07
N LEU A 22 4.86 -4.82 0.79
CA LEU A 22 3.58 -4.37 0.22
C LEU A 22 2.39 -4.93 0.99
N VAL A 23 2.43 -6.22 1.36
CA VAL A 23 1.40 -6.85 2.20
C VAL A 23 1.34 -6.18 3.58
N SER A 24 2.50 -5.95 4.20
CA SER A 24 2.56 -5.32 5.53
C SER A 24 2.02 -3.89 5.53
N VAL A 25 2.33 -3.11 4.48
CA VAL A 25 1.81 -1.76 4.29
C VAL A 25 0.30 -1.80 4.09
N ALA A 26 -0.19 -2.65 3.18
CA ALA A 26 -1.62 -2.77 2.92
C ALA A 26 -2.41 -3.13 4.18
N ASN A 27 -1.91 -4.07 4.99
CA ASN A 27 -2.52 -4.45 6.27
C ASN A 27 -2.54 -3.29 7.27
N ARG A 28 -1.43 -2.57 7.44
CA ARG A 28 -1.35 -1.41 8.36
C ARG A 28 -2.27 -0.28 7.93
N MET A 29 -2.31 0.03 6.63
CA MET A 29 -3.23 1.03 6.10
C MET A 29 -4.68 0.60 6.36
N SER A 30 -5.04 -0.64 5.98
CA SER A 30 -6.42 -1.16 6.11
C SER A 30 -6.91 -1.15 7.56
N ALA A 31 -6.04 -1.45 8.53
CA ALA A 31 -6.37 -1.41 9.95
C ALA A 31 -6.76 0.00 10.46
N CYS A 32 -6.32 1.06 9.78
CA CYS A 32 -6.63 2.45 10.12
C CYS A 32 -7.86 3.00 9.37
N LEU A 33 -8.45 2.24 8.45
CA LEU A 33 -9.55 2.72 7.60
C LEU A 33 -10.91 2.35 8.15
N SER A 34 -11.87 3.26 7.95
CA SER A 34 -13.29 2.96 8.18
C SER A 34 -13.77 1.89 7.18
N PRO A 35 -14.72 1.00 7.56
CA PRO A 35 -15.29 0.01 6.65
C PRO A 35 -15.94 0.57 5.38
N LYS A 36 -16.26 1.88 5.35
CA LYS A 36 -16.82 2.56 4.18
C LYS A 36 -15.76 3.10 3.21
N MET A 37 -14.48 3.05 3.59
CA MET A 37 -13.37 3.48 2.75
C MET A 37 -12.78 2.27 2.01
N THR A 38 -12.30 2.50 0.79
CA THR A 38 -11.66 1.44 -0.01
C THR A 38 -10.19 1.77 -0.21
N LEU A 39 -9.30 0.89 0.24
CA LEU A 39 -7.90 0.91 -0.15
C LEU A 39 -7.72 0.07 -1.43
N ALA A 40 -7.14 0.67 -2.46
CA ALA A 40 -6.81 -0.01 -3.70
C ALA A 40 -5.31 0.14 -4.01
N ARG A 41 -4.69 -0.94 -4.50
CA ARG A 41 -3.35 -0.88 -5.11
C ARG A 41 -3.53 -0.77 -6.62
N ILE A 42 -2.93 0.26 -7.22
CA ILE A 42 -3.09 0.58 -8.65
C ILE A 42 -1.82 0.32 -9.48
N GLY A 43 -0.67 0.24 -8.82
CA GLY A 43 0.63 0.04 -9.45
C GLY A 43 1.55 -0.88 -8.64
N GLY A 44 2.86 -0.71 -8.83
CA GLY A 44 3.88 -1.46 -8.09
C GLY A 44 3.77 -1.20 -6.59
N ASP A 45 4.11 0.03 -6.20
CA ASP A 45 4.12 0.63 -4.86
C ASP A 45 3.01 1.67 -4.66
N GLU A 46 2.17 1.89 -5.66
CA GLU A 46 1.14 2.93 -5.66
C GLU A 46 -0.19 2.43 -5.08
N PHE A 47 -0.67 3.14 -4.05
CA PHE A 47 -1.96 2.93 -3.38
C PHE A 47 -2.86 4.17 -3.49
N ILE A 48 -4.16 3.94 -3.67
CA ILE A 48 -5.21 4.95 -3.63
C ILE A 48 -6.19 4.62 -2.51
N LEU A 49 -6.65 5.66 -1.80
CA LEU A 49 -7.76 5.57 -0.86
C LEU A 49 -8.98 6.24 -1.48
N LEU A 50 -10.08 5.50 -1.58
CA LEU A 50 -11.38 6.04 -1.94
C LEU A 50 -12.17 6.30 -0.65
N ALA A 51 -12.44 7.57 -0.37
CA ALA A 51 -13.33 7.97 0.71
C ALA A 51 -14.77 8.08 0.19
N PRO A 52 -15.78 7.63 0.96
CA PRO A 52 -17.17 7.88 0.60
C PRO A 52 -17.45 9.38 0.63
N GLN A 53 -18.38 9.83 -0.20
CA GLN A 53 -18.86 11.20 -0.18
C GLN A 53 -19.37 11.54 1.23
N LEU A 54 -18.87 12.62 1.83
CA LEU A 54 -19.48 13.19 3.03
C LEU A 54 -20.81 13.83 2.59
N GLN A 55 -21.92 13.31 3.10
CA GLN A 55 -23.24 13.92 2.94
C GLN A 55 -23.39 15.11 3.88
#